data_AF-A0A3D9YUQ8-F1
#
_entry.id   AF-A0A3D9YUQ8-F1
#
_cell.length_a   1.000
_cell.length_b   1.000
_cell.length_c   1.000
_cell.angle_alpha   90.00
_cell.angle_beta   90.00
_cell.angle_gamma   90.00
#
_symmetry.space_group_name_H-M   'P 1'
#
loop_
_entity.id
_entity.type
_entity.pdbx_description
1 polymer ?
#
loop_
_entity_poly.entity_id
_entity_poly.type
_entity_poly.pdbx_seq_one_letter_code
_entity_poly.pdbx_strand_id
1 'polypeptide(L)'
;MAMIPPPEGLSAEDYDAIEAAVVETVRGRWFLAEYTRRSRVDELRQMLDGLARLELTMREQQQLPADPSIRLLVQRLKDVSQRLEAVAGEMRADGVEAHYCADIEAQARAVSGLLRSPPQVRLDTPKLDAPKVADVRPAPPEPLPPPPAPIAQTMPEPARSAALAHSRPVPPGVDQGAALTRLDRLSTAEKVALFN
;
A
#
# COMPACT_ATOMS: atom_id res chain seq x y z
N MET A 1 4.93 6.17 -0.33
CA MET A 1 6.29 6.64 -0.62
C MET A 1 6.23 8.15 -0.71
N ALA A 2 6.92 8.90 0.15
CA ALA A 2 7.04 10.34 -0.07
C ALA A 2 7.77 10.49 -1.41
N MET A 3 7.08 11.01 -2.42
CA MET A 3 7.72 11.42 -3.67
C MET A 3 8.72 12.48 -3.28
N ILE A 4 10.00 12.09 -3.17
CA ILE A 4 11.08 13.05 -3.03
C ILE A 4 11.07 13.78 -4.37
N PRO A 5 10.62 15.05 -4.41
CA PRO A 5 10.64 15.78 -5.66
C PRO A 5 12.08 15.80 -6.14
N PRO A 6 12.32 15.65 -7.46
CA PRO A 6 13.65 15.81 -7.98
C PRO A 6 14.20 17.17 -7.50
N PRO A 7 15.47 17.23 -7.06
CA PRO A 7 16.13 18.50 -6.76
C PRO A 7 15.81 19.54 -7.83
N GLU A 8 15.50 20.78 -7.42
CA GLU A 8 15.15 21.85 -8.36
C GLU A 8 16.23 21.95 -9.46
N GLY A 9 15.80 21.86 -10.72
CA GLY A 9 16.68 21.95 -11.89
C GLY A 9 17.05 20.63 -12.57
N LEU A 10 16.62 19.47 -12.05
CA LEU A 10 16.77 18.19 -12.78
C LEU A 10 15.61 17.98 -13.76
N SER A 11 15.97 17.81 -15.03
CA SER A 11 15.09 17.47 -16.13
C SER A 11 14.98 15.96 -16.36
N ALA A 12 14.08 15.55 -17.25
CA ALA A 12 14.03 14.15 -17.71
C ALA A 12 15.34 13.73 -18.42
N GLU A 13 15.99 14.65 -19.14
CA GLU A 13 17.29 14.38 -19.79
C GLU A 13 18.39 14.13 -18.76
N ASP A 14 18.38 14.85 -17.63
CA ASP A 14 19.32 14.60 -16.53
C ASP A 14 19.08 13.24 -15.88
N TYR A 15 17.82 12.81 -15.79
CA TYR A 15 17.49 11.46 -15.32
C TYR A 15 18.09 10.40 -16.24
N ASP A 16 17.90 10.52 -17.56
CA ASP A 16 18.42 9.57 -18.55
C ASP A 16 19.96 9.53 -18.53
N ALA A 17 20.61 10.68 -18.38
CA ALA A 17 22.07 10.78 -18.25
C ALA A 17 22.59 10.09 -16.99
N ILE A 18 21.90 10.25 -15.86
CA ILE A 18 22.22 9.56 -14.60
C ILE A 18 21.98 8.05 -14.73
N GLU A 19 20.86 7.65 -15.33
CA GLU A 19 20.53 6.24 -15.57
C GLU A 19 21.62 5.59 -16.43
N ALA A 20 22.00 6.22 -17.53
CA ALA A 20 23.07 5.74 -18.42
C ALA A 20 24.39 5.54 -17.67
N ALA A 21 24.81 6.53 -16.86
CA ALA A 21 26.04 6.45 -16.07
C ALA A 21 26.00 5.34 -15.00
N VAL A 22 24.83 5.14 -14.36
CA VAL A 22 24.65 4.08 -13.35
C VAL A 22 24.69 2.70 -14.02
N VAL A 23 23.98 2.54 -15.15
CA VAL A 23 23.89 1.28 -15.88
C VAL A 23 25.22 0.92 -16.55
N GLU A 24 26.10 1.87 -16.86
CA GLU A 24 27.43 1.61 -17.43
C GLU A 24 28.31 0.78 -16.49
N THR A 25 28.19 1.01 -15.18
CA THR A 25 29.01 0.31 -14.16
C THR A 25 28.38 -1.00 -13.69
N VAL A 26 29.23 -2.02 -13.40
CA VAL A 26 28.77 -3.29 -12.79
C VAL A 26 28.06 -3.05 -11.46
N ARG A 27 28.59 -2.13 -10.65
CA ARG A 27 28.05 -1.79 -9.33
C ARG A 27 26.68 -1.12 -9.41
N GLY A 28 26.48 -0.21 -10.37
CA GLY A 28 25.20 0.48 -10.56
C GLY A 28 24.10 -0.47 -11.02
N ARG A 29 24.39 -1.39 -11.95
CA ARG A 29 23.43 -2.44 -12.35
C ARG A 29 22.99 -3.33 -11.19
N TRP A 30 23.92 -3.74 -10.33
CA TRP A 30 23.58 -4.50 -9.11
C TRP A 30 22.71 -3.69 -8.14
N PHE A 31 23.02 -2.40 -7.94
CA PHE A 31 22.24 -1.52 -7.09
C PHE A 31 20.80 -1.37 -7.60
N LEU A 32 20.59 -1.12 -8.90
CA LEU A 32 19.25 -0.98 -9.48
C LEU A 32 18.43 -2.26 -9.33
N ALA A 33 19.02 -3.42 -9.63
CA ALA A 33 18.36 -4.71 -9.46
C ALA A 33 17.94 -4.97 -8.00
N GLU A 34 18.83 -4.69 -7.06
CA GLU A 34 18.56 -4.87 -5.64
C GLU A 34 17.56 -3.82 -5.10
N TYR A 35 17.60 -2.59 -5.61
CA TYR A 35 16.63 -1.54 -5.27
C TYR A 35 15.23 -1.93 -5.71
N THR A 36 15.04 -2.39 -6.96
CA THR A 36 13.74 -2.89 -7.43
C THR A 36 13.24 -4.07 -6.60
N ARG A 37 14.15 -4.97 -6.19
CA ARG A 37 13.79 -6.13 -5.35
C ARG A 37 13.27 -5.70 -3.98
N ARG A 38 13.92 -4.71 -3.34
CA ARG A 38 13.51 -4.20 -2.02
C ARG A 38 12.29 -3.28 -2.10
N SER A 39 12.21 -2.44 -3.12
CA SER A 39 11.08 -1.52 -3.31
C SER A 39 9.76 -2.25 -3.48
N ARG A 40 9.75 -3.42 -4.15
CA ARG A 40 8.57 -4.29 -4.25
C ARG A 40 8.06 -4.78 -2.90
N VAL A 41 8.95 -5.07 -1.95
CA VAL A 41 8.54 -5.51 -0.59
C VAL A 41 7.84 -4.37 0.15
N ASP A 42 8.35 -3.15 0.02
CA ASP A 42 7.76 -1.97 0.65
C ASP A 42 6.49 -1.48 -0.07
N GLU A 43 6.41 -1.66 -1.38
CA GLU A 43 5.19 -1.45 -2.17
C GLU A 43 4.10 -2.45 -1.76
N LEU A 44 4.44 -3.74 -1.65
CA LEU A 44 3.51 -4.77 -1.22
C LEU A 44 2.97 -4.49 0.19
N ARG A 45 3.83 -4.04 1.12
CA ARG A 45 3.39 -3.62 2.47
C ARG A 45 2.39 -2.46 2.40
N GLN A 46 2.67 -1.44 1.61
CA GLN A 46 1.75 -0.31 1.41
C GLN A 46 0.41 -0.76 0.80
N MET A 47 0.42 -1.71 -0.14
CA MET A 47 -0.80 -2.27 -0.71
C MET A 47 -1.60 -3.07 0.34
N LEU A 48 -0.93 -3.91 1.15
CA LEU A 48 -1.57 -4.67 2.23
C LEU A 48 -2.16 -3.75 3.30
N ASP A 49 -1.46 -2.68 3.67
CA ASP A 49 -1.98 -1.66 4.59
C ASP A 49 -3.20 -0.95 4.00
N GLY A 50 -3.17 -0.63 2.69
CA GLY A 50 -4.30 -0.08 1.97
C GLY A 50 -5.51 -1.02 1.96
N LEU A 51 -5.27 -2.32 1.74
CA LEU A 51 -6.32 -3.34 1.77
C LEU A 51 -6.91 -3.48 3.17
N ALA A 52 -6.08 -3.49 4.22
CA ALA A 52 -6.55 -3.56 5.60
C ALA A 52 -7.44 -2.37 5.98
N ARG A 53 -7.12 -1.16 5.50
CA ARG A 53 -7.98 0.03 5.68
C ARG A 53 -9.30 -0.10 4.94
N LEU A 54 -9.27 -0.60 3.70
CA LEU A 54 -10.50 -0.84 2.93
C LEU A 54 -11.39 -1.88 3.62
N GLU A 55 -10.81 -2.97 4.11
CA GLU A 55 -11.54 -3.99 4.87
C GLU A 55 -12.19 -3.39 6.13
N LEU A 56 -11.48 -2.52 6.85
CA LEU A 56 -12.02 -1.83 8.01
C LEU A 56 -13.21 -0.95 7.63
N THR A 57 -13.07 -0.09 6.61
CA THR A 57 -14.16 0.77 6.13
C THR A 57 -15.36 -0.04 5.64
N MET A 58 -15.14 -1.16 4.95
CA MET A 58 -16.21 -2.06 4.52
C MET A 58 -16.94 -2.71 5.70
N ARG A 59 -16.19 -3.16 6.73
CA ARG A 59 -16.79 -3.68 7.97
C ARG A 59 -17.58 -2.60 8.69
N GLU A 60 -17.05 -1.39 8.80
CA GLU A 60 -17.75 -0.24 9.37
C GLU A 60 -19.03 0.10 8.57
N GLN A 61 -19.00 0.04 7.25
CA GLN A 61 -20.19 0.23 6.40
C GLN A 61 -21.23 -0.88 6.57
N GLN A 62 -20.81 -2.13 6.77
CA GLN A 62 -21.72 -3.24 7.09
C GLN A 62 -22.26 -3.14 8.53
N GLN A 63 -21.45 -2.60 9.45
CA GLN A 63 -21.81 -2.39 10.84
C GLN A 63 -22.52 -1.06 11.06
N LEU A 64 -22.53 -0.15 10.08
CA LEU A 64 -23.33 1.07 10.15
C LEU A 64 -24.75 0.58 10.42
N PRO A 65 -25.30 0.90 11.59
CA PRO A 65 -26.58 0.34 12.01
C PRO A 65 -27.57 0.79 10.96
N ALA A 66 -28.00 -0.12 10.07
CA ALA A 66 -29.09 0.13 9.13
C ALA A 66 -30.14 0.89 9.93
N ASP A 67 -30.45 2.14 9.57
CA ASP A 67 -31.21 3.10 10.38
C ASP A 67 -32.19 2.35 11.29
N PRO A 68 -32.25 2.61 12.62
CA PRO A 68 -33.20 1.90 13.51
C PRO A 68 -34.61 1.75 12.92
N SER A 69 -35.04 2.68 12.06
CA SER A 69 -36.25 2.57 11.23
C SER A 69 -36.23 1.38 10.25
N ILE A 70 -35.14 1.17 9.50
CA ILE A 70 -34.91 0.06 8.56
C ILE A 70 -34.83 -1.27 9.31
N ARG A 71 -34.13 -1.35 10.45
CA ARG A 71 -34.12 -2.59 11.27
C ARG A 71 -35.53 -2.96 11.74
N LEU A 72 -36.27 -1.99 12.25
CA LEU A 72 -37.64 -2.19 12.68
C LEU A 72 -38.54 -2.59 11.50
N LEU A 73 -38.35 -2.00 10.32
CA LEU A 73 -39.06 -2.38 9.10
C LEU A 73 -38.77 -3.82 8.70
N VAL A 74 -37.51 -4.23 8.68
CA VAL A 74 -37.10 -5.62 8.38
C VAL A 74 -37.73 -6.59 9.37
N GLN A 75 -37.72 -6.27 10.67
CA GLN A 75 -38.37 -7.07 11.69
C GLN A 75 -39.88 -7.18 11.44
N ARG A 76 -40.56 -6.04 11.21
CA ARG A 76 -42.01 -6.01 10.96
C ARG A 76 -42.39 -6.81 9.70
N LEU A 77 -41.63 -6.69 8.61
CA LEU A 77 -41.87 -7.46 7.39
C LEU A 77 -41.70 -8.97 7.64
N LYS A 78 -40.74 -9.36 8.47
CA LYS A 78 -40.56 -10.77 8.87
C LYS A 78 -41.75 -11.27 9.69
N ASP A 79 -42.19 -10.49 10.67
CA ASP A 79 -43.36 -10.82 11.50
C ASP A 79 -44.63 -10.95 10.63
N VAL A 80 -44.81 -10.08 9.64
CA VAL A 80 -45.93 -10.15 8.68
C VAL A 80 -45.87 -11.44 7.86
N SER A 81 -44.70 -11.82 7.33
CA SER A 81 -44.56 -13.09 6.58
C SER A 81 -44.92 -14.30 7.45
N GLN A 82 -44.38 -14.35 8.67
CA GLN A 82 -44.66 -15.46 9.61
C GLN A 82 -46.14 -15.53 9.98
N ARG A 83 -46.80 -14.38 10.16
CA ARG A 83 -48.22 -14.33 10.47
C ARG A 83 -49.09 -14.78 9.30
N LEU A 84 -48.73 -14.44 8.07
CA LEU A 84 -49.42 -14.94 6.87
C LEU A 84 -49.30 -16.46 6.75
N GLU A 85 -48.11 -17.02 7.00
CA GLU A 85 -47.89 -18.47 7.01
C GLU A 85 -48.72 -19.17 8.10
N ALA A 86 -48.79 -18.59 9.30
CA ALA A 86 -49.61 -19.12 10.39
C ALA A 86 -51.10 -19.11 10.02
N VAL A 87 -51.62 -18.01 9.47
CA VAL A 87 -53.01 -17.90 9.03
C VAL A 87 -53.33 -18.92 7.94
N ALA A 88 -52.44 -19.13 6.96
CA ALA A 88 -52.63 -20.16 5.94
C ALA A 88 -52.66 -21.58 6.55
N GLY A 89 -51.85 -21.82 7.60
CA GLY A 89 -51.87 -23.07 8.37
C GLY A 89 -53.19 -23.29 9.13
N GLU A 90 -53.68 -22.26 9.82
CA GLU A 90 -54.95 -22.28 10.56
C GLU A 90 -56.14 -22.51 9.61
N MET A 91 -56.20 -21.77 8.50
CA MET A 91 -57.26 -21.92 7.48
C MET A 91 -57.30 -23.33 6.90
N ARG A 92 -56.13 -23.96 6.68
CA ARG A 92 -56.05 -25.34 6.23
C ARG A 92 -56.58 -26.32 7.29
N ALA A 93 -56.30 -26.07 8.57
CA ALA A 93 -56.81 -26.88 9.67
C ALA A 93 -58.34 -26.77 9.82
N ASP A 94 -58.90 -25.58 9.57
CA ASP A 94 -60.34 -25.31 9.60
C ASP A 94 -61.09 -25.80 8.35
N GLY A 95 -60.38 -26.40 7.39
CA GLY A 95 -60.99 -26.98 6.18
C GLY A 95 -61.33 -25.98 5.08
N VAL A 96 -60.73 -24.78 5.10
CA VAL A 96 -60.88 -23.79 4.03
C VAL A 96 -60.28 -24.34 2.73
N GLU A 97 -60.88 -23.98 1.59
CA GLU A 97 -60.43 -24.46 0.28
C GLU A 97 -58.95 -24.15 0.01
N ALA A 98 -58.26 -25.11 -0.62
CA ALA A 98 -56.82 -25.09 -0.80
C ALA A 98 -56.32 -23.86 -1.59
N HIS A 99 -57.14 -23.31 -2.49
CA HIS A 99 -56.74 -22.18 -3.30
C HIS A 99 -56.54 -20.90 -2.45
N TYR A 100 -57.39 -20.65 -1.44
CA TYR A 100 -57.24 -19.51 -0.54
C TYR A 100 -55.97 -19.61 0.31
N CYS A 101 -55.65 -20.83 0.76
CA CYS A 101 -54.42 -21.09 1.51
C CYS A 101 -53.17 -20.84 0.63
N ALA A 102 -53.21 -21.28 -0.63
CA ALA A 102 -52.12 -21.09 -1.58
C ALA A 102 -51.85 -19.61 -1.91
N ASP A 103 -52.90 -18.80 -2.01
CA ASP A 103 -52.80 -17.36 -2.25
C ASP A 103 -52.08 -16.64 -1.10
N ILE A 104 -52.44 -16.97 0.16
CA ILE A 104 -51.82 -16.39 1.35
C ILE A 104 -50.34 -16.79 1.46
N GLU A 105 -50.02 -18.05 1.16
CA GLU A 105 -48.63 -18.53 1.12
C GLU A 105 -47.82 -17.86 0.01
N ALA A 106 -48.44 -17.55 -1.13
CA ALA A 106 -47.79 -16.78 -2.19
C ALA A 106 -47.51 -15.34 -1.75
N GLN A 107 -48.43 -14.71 -1.01
CA GLN A 107 -48.24 -13.38 -0.42
C GLN A 107 -47.13 -13.39 0.64
N ALA A 108 -47.08 -14.40 1.52
CA ALA A 108 -46.00 -14.55 2.50
C ALA A 108 -44.63 -14.66 1.81
N ARG A 109 -44.55 -15.49 0.76
CA ARG A 109 -43.34 -15.62 -0.07
C ARG A 109 -42.95 -14.30 -0.75
N ALA A 110 -43.90 -13.53 -1.24
CA ALA A 110 -43.64 -12.23 -1.86
C ALA A 110 -43.06 -11.23 -0.84
N VAL A 111 -43.64 -11.14 0.37
CA VAL A 111 -43.13 -10.28 1.46
C VAL A 111 -41.74 -10.71 1.90
N SER A 112 -41.52 -12.01 2.10
CA SER A 112 -40.18 -12.55 2.40
C SER A 112 -39.17 -12.32 1.28
N GLY A 113 -39.63 -12.27 0.03
CA GLY A 113 -38.80 -11.92 -1.13
C GLY A 113 -38.22 -10.50 -1.06
N LEU A 114 -38.97 -9.55 -0.50
CA LEU A 114 -38.50 -8.16 -0.31
C LEU A 114 -37.35 -8.04 0.70
N LEU A 115 -37.26 -8.98 1.66
CA LEU A 115 -36.21 -9.04 2.67
C LEU A 115 -34.92 -9.67 2.16
N ARG A 116 -35.00 -10.43 1.06
CA ARG A 116 -33.83 -11.03 0.45
C ARG A 116 -33.09 -9.94 -0.32
N SER A 117 -31.87 -9.63 0.11
CA SER A 117 -30.95 -8.82 -0.72
C SER A 117 -30.93 -9.44 -2.12
N PRO A 118 -31.02 -8.64 -3.22
CA PRO A 118 -30.77 -9.18 -4.56
C PRO A 118 -29.44 -9.94 -4.49
N PRO A 119 -29.27 -11.04 -5.24
CA PRO A 119 -28.01 -11.76 -5.24
C PRO A 119 -26.92 -10.72 -5.48
N GLN A 120 -26.14 -10.44 -4.43
CA GLN A 120 -24.86 -9.77 -4.59
C GLN A 120 -24.23 -10.54 -5.71
N VAL A 121 -23.85 -9.87 -6.80
CA VAL A 121 -23.02 -10.49 -7.82
C VAL A 121 -21.83 -11.02 -7.03
N ARG A 122 -21.87 -12.32 -6.71
CA ARG A 122 -20.70 -13.03 -6.31
C ARG A 122 -19.86 -12.86 -7.55
N LEU A 123 -18.84 -12.01 -7.45
CA LEU A 123 -17.61 -12.37 -8.08
C LEU A 123 -17.30 -13.72 -7.45
N ASP A 124 -17.80 -14.78 -8.08
CA ASP A 124 -17.17 -16.07 -8.07
C ASP A 124 -15.77 -15.71 -8.53
N THR A 125 -14.90 -15.39 -7.59
CA THR A 125 -13.49 -15.38 -7.88
C THR A 125 -13.28 -16.78 -8.42
N PRO A 126 -12.95 -16.94 -9.71
CA PRO A 126 -12.49 -18.23 -10.15
C PRO A 126 -11.41 -18.55 -9.14
N LYS A 127 -11.55 -19.69 -8.47
CA LYS A 127 -10.51 -20.26 -7.63
C LYS A 127 -9.33 -20.33 -8.59
N LEU A 128 -8.49 -19.29 -8.57
CA LEU A 128 -7.30 -19.22 -9.37
C LEU A 128 -6.53 -20.40 -8.82
N ASP A 129 -6.51 -21.50 -9.58
CA ASP A 129 -5.60 -22.58 -9.29
C ASP A 129 -4.27 -21.89 -9.02
N ALA A 130 -3.79 -22.01 -7.78
CA ALA A 130 -2.57 -21.35 -7.36
C ALA A 130 -1.59 -21.56 -8.50
N PRO A 131 -1.07 -20.49 -9.14
CA PRO A 131 -0.21 -20.67 -10.30
C PRO A 131 0.82 -21.67 -9.83
N LYS A 132 0.86 -22.84 -10.50
CA LYS A 132 1.84 -23.86 -10.19
C LYS A 132 3.14 -23.12 -10.38
N VAL A 133 3.73 -22.69 -9.27
CA VAL A 133 5.01 -22.01 -9.25
C VAL A 133 5.89 -23.08 -9.81
N ALA A 134 6.12 -23.01 -11.13
CA ALA A 134 7.20 -23.73 -11.75
C ALA A 134 8.36 -23.40 -10.82
N ASP A 135 8.95 -24.45 -10.26
CA ASP A 135 10.08 -24.37 -9.39
C ASP A 135 11.22 -23.82 -10.26
N VAL A 136 11.17 -22.52 -10.53
CA VAL A 136 12.26 -21.72 -11.06
C VAL A 136 13.14 -21.60 -9.85
N ARG A 137 13.84 -22.71 -9.57
CA ARG A 137 15.07 -22.69 -8.81
C ARG A 137 15.82 -21.50 -9.37
N PRO A 138 16.10 -20.46 -8.57
CA PRO A 138 16.98 -19.41 -9.06
C PRO A 138 18.22 -20.14 -9.55
N ALA A 139 18.58 -19.94 -10.82
CA ALA A 139 19.79 -20.51 -11.36
C ALA A 139 20.89 -20.17 -10.35
N PRO A 140 21.68 -21.17 -9.88
CA PRO A 140 22.76 -20.89 -8.96
C PRO A 140 23.56 -19.72 -9.53
N PRO A 141 23.91 -18.70 -8.72
CA PRO A 141 24.65 -17.57 -9.22
C PRO A 141 25.88 -18.15 -9.94
N GLU A 142 26.02 -17.86 -11.23
CA GLU A 142 27.24 -18.23 -11.94
C GLU A 142 28.40 -17.74 -11.08
N PRO A 143 29.40 -18.59 -10.82
CA PRO A 143 30.53 -18.21 -9.99
C PRO A 143 31.12 -16.94 -10.59
N LEU A 144 31.10 -15.86 -9.80
CA LEU A 144 31.66 -14.57 -10.19
C LEU A 144 33.07 -14.83 -10.75
N PRO A 145 33.40 -14.29 -11.93
CA PRO A 145 34.75 -14.40 -12.43
C PRO A 145 35.71 -13.87 -11.35
N PRO A 146 36.85 -14.54 -11.10
CA PRO A 146 37.79 -14.08 -10.09
C PRO A 146 38.16 -12.63 -10.40
N PRO A 147 38.29 -11.77 -9.36
CA PRO A 147 38.65 -10.38 -9.58
C PRO A 147 39.94 -10.34 -10.42
N PRO A 148 40.01 -9.52 -11.48
CA PRO A 148 41.24 -9.39 -12.25
C PRO A 148 42.36 -8.99 -11.28
N ALA A 149 43.52 -9.63 -11.44
CA ALA A 149 44.72 -9.29 -10.68
C ALA A 149 44.93 -7.77 -10.72
N PRO A 150 45.43 -7.15 -9.63
CA PRO A 150 45.65 -5.71 -9.59
C PRO A 150 46.59 -5.34 -10.74
N ILE A 151 46.02 -4.75 -11.79
CA ILE A 151 46.80 -4.07 -12.81
C ILE A 151 47.45 -2.92 -12.06
N ALA A 152 48.78 -2.93 -11.99
CA ALA A 152 49.55 -1.80 -11.51
C ALA A 152 49.17 -0.61 -12.39
N GLN A 153 48.22 0.19 -11.90
CA GLN A 153 47.87 1.46 -12.51
C GLN A 153 49.06 2.37 -12.26
N THR A 154 49.95 2.49 -13.24
CA THR A 154 50.71 3.72 -13.42
C THR A 154 49.71 4.83 -13.69
N MET A 155 49.35 5.54 -12.62
CA MET A 155 48.53 6.75 -12.68
C MET A 155 49.24 7.78 -13.57
N PRO A 156 48.58 8.39 -14.57
CA PRO A 156 48.93 9.75 -14.92
C PRO A 156 48.49 10.63 -13.74
N GLU A 157 49.44 11.41 -13.24
CA GLU A 157 49.32 12.42 -12.19
C GLU A 157 47.99 13.22 -12.31
N PRO A 158 47.20 13.37 -11.23
CA PRO A 158 46.01 14.20 -11.32
C PRO A 158 46.44 15.65 -11.50
N ALA A 159 46.02 16.25 -12.61
CA ALA A 159 45.99 17.69 -12.77
C ALA A 159 45.23 18.29 -11.57
N ARG A 160 45.98 18.69 -10.55
CA ARG A 160 45.51 19.58 -9.49
C ARG A 160 45.25 20.93 -10.14
N SER A 161 44.02 21.19 -10.59
CA SER A 161 43.52 22.56 -10.75
C SER A 161 42.01 22.62 -10.97
N ALA A 162 41.40 23.45 -10.13
CA ALA A 162 40.16 24.20 -10.36
C ALA A 162 38.81 23.46 -10.27
N ALA A 163 38.33 23.16 -9.05
CA ALA A 163 36.88 23.10 -8.78
C ALA A 163 36.45 23.15 -7.28
N LEU A 164 37.31 23.49 -6.32
CA LEU A 164 36.88 23.72 -4.93
C LEU A 164 37.70 24.87 -4.30
N ALA A 165 37.41 26.10 -4.73
CA ALA A 165 38.08 27.30 -4.22
C ALA A 165 37.06 28.30 -3.66
N HIS A 166 36.30 27.93 -2.60
CA HIS A 166 35.62 28.92 -1.75
C HIS A 166 35.53 28.52 -0.25
N SER A 167 36.36 27.60 0.25
CA SER A 167 36.52 27.47 1.71
C SER A 167 37.55 28.49 2.18
N ARG A 168 37.06 29.57 2.79
CA ARG A 168 37.87 30.63 3.40
C ARG A 168 38.80 30.00 4.47
N PRO A 169 40.12 30.25 4.44
CA PRO A 169 41.05 29.64 5.39
C PRO A 169 40.76 30.14 6.81
N VAL A 170 40.62 29.18 7.73
CA VAL A 170 40.44 29.45 9.17
C VAL A 170 41.75 30.04 9.72
N PRO A 171 41.73 31.17 10.43
CA PRO A 171 42.94 31.78 10.97
C PRO A 171 43.61 30.86 11.99
N PRO A 172 44.97 30.81 12.02
CA PRO A 172 45.69 29.96 12.96
C PRO A 172 45.47 30.44 14.40
N GLY A 173 45.08 29.52 15.28
CA GLY A 173 44.81 29.79 16.71
C GLY A 173 43.36 29.60 17.14
N VAL A 174 42.44 29.28 16.22
CA VAL A 174 41.05 28.95 16.58
C VAL A 174 40.94 27.46 16.85
N ASP A 175 40.83 27.11 18.12
CA ASP A 175 40.55 25.74 18.54
C ASP A 175 39.09 25.38 18.22
N GLN A 176 38.88 24.78 17.04
CA GLN A 176 37.55 24.47 16.52
C GLN A 176 36.73 23.57 17.46
N GLY A 177 37.40 22.68 18.21
CA GLY A 177 36.74 21.83 19.19
C GLY A 177 36.15 22.61 20.37
N ALA A 178 36.85 23.65 20.84
CA ALA A 178 36.38 24.52 21.90
C ALA A 178 35.23 25.45 21.45
N ALA A 179 35.23 25.83 20.16
CA ALA A 179 34.16 26.63 19.56
C ALA A 179 32.84 25.83 19.44
N LEU A 180 32.94 24.57 18.99
CA LEU A 180 31.78 23.69 18.84
C LEU A 180 31.14 23.32 20.19
N THR A 181 31.95 23.06 21.21
CA THR A 181 31.45 22.80 22.58
C THR A 181 30.84 24.02 23.27
N ARG A 182 31.14 25.25 22.79
CA ARG A 182 30.44 26.46 23.21
C ARG A 182 29.06 26.57 22.56
N LEU A 183 28.94 26.18 21.29
CA LEU A 183 27.66 26.18 20.57
C LEU A 183 26.64 25.26 21.26
N ASP A 184 27.06 24.09 21.75
CA ASP A 184 26.16 23.13 22.39
C ASP A 184 25.48 23.65 23.65
N ARG A 185 26.07 24.66 24.31
CA ARG A 185 25.51 25.28 25.53
C ARG A 185 24.50 26.40 25.26
N LEU A 186 24.36 26.83 24.00
CA LEU A 186 23.43 27.88 23.61
C LEU A 186 22.02 27.34 23.42
N SER A 187 21.01 28.16 23.77
CA SER A 187 19.62 27.84 23.48
C SER A 187 19.33 27.87 21.97
N THR A 188 18.27 27.19 21.55
CA THR A 188 17.92 27.08 20.12
C THR A 188 17.67 28.45 19.48
N ALA A 189 17.15 29.42 20.22
CA ALA A 189 16.92 30.78 19.74
C ALA A 189 18.24 31.54 19.46
N GLU A 190 19.24 31.38 20.32
CA GLU A 190 20.55 32.02 20.18
C GLU A 190 21.37 31.40 19.04
N LYS A 191 21.22 30.09 18.81
CA LYS A 191 21.85 29.40 17.67
C LYS A 191 21.35 29.93 16.33
N VAL A 192 20.04 30.17 16.21
CA VAL A 192 19.44 30.70 14.98
C VAL A 192 19.86 32.14 14.71
N ALA A 193 20.06 32.95 15.76
CA ALA A 193 20.50 34.34 15.64
C ALA A 193 21.94 34.51 15.11
N LEU A 194 22.77 33.45 15.15
CA LEU A 194 24.15 33.49 14.61
C LEU A 194 24.21 33.31 13.08
N PHE A 195 23.11 32.92 12.43
CA PHE A 195 23.03 32.63 11.00
C PHE A 195 22.08 33.55 10.22
N ASN A 196 21.55 34.60 10.87
CA ASN A 196 20.86 35.74 10.25
C ASN A 196 21.79 36.95 10.19
#